data_AF-A0A9X2HJU7-F1
#
_entry.id   AF-A0A9X2HJU7-F1
#
_cell.length_a   1.000
_cell.length_b   1.000
_cell.length_c   1.000
_cell.angle_alpha   90.00
_cell.angle_beta   90.00
_cell.angle_gamma   90.00
#
_symmetry.space_group_name_H-M   'P 1'
#
loop_
_entity.id
_entity.type
_entity.pdbx_description
1 polymer ?
#
loop_
_entity_poly.entity_id
_entity_poly.type
_entity_poly.pdbx_seq_one_letter_code
_entity_poly.pdbx_strand_id
1 'polypeptide(L)' 'MTRYFISDGMTDFDVYVADDADLDGTFDAICAEDGERVRINGWQAETIEKIDDAQLAEA' A
#
# COMPACT_ATOMS: atom_id res chain seq x y z
N MET A 1 -0.54 8.74 -7.67
CA MET A 1 -0.64 7.85 -6.50
C MET A 1 -0.91 6.47 -7.05
N THR A 2 -0.19 5.49 -6.54
CA THR A 2 -0.28 4.09 -6.97
C THR A 2 -0.91 3.27 -5.85
N ARG A 3 -1.80 2.35 -6.18
CA ARG A 3 -2.47 1.46 -5.20
C ARG A 3 -1.58 0.25 -4.91
N TYR A 4 -1.49 -0.12 -3.64
CA TYR A 4 -0.71 -1.25 -3.16
C TYR A 4 -1.53 -2.08 -2.16
N PHE A 5 -1.29 -3.39 -2.17
CA PHE A 5 -1.61 -4.29 -1.08
C PHE A 5 -0.32 -4.56 -0.30
N ILE A 6 -0.30 -4.22 0.99
CA ILE A 6 0.88 -4.31 1.85
C ILE A 6 0.52 -5.18 3.07
N SER A 7 1.34 -6.18 3.37
CA SER A 7 1.14 -7.05 4.54
C SER A 7 2.38 -7.04 5.43
N ASP A 8 2.21 -6.97 6.75
CA ASP A 8 3.28 -7.23 7.74
C ASP A 8 3.21 -8.67 8.31
N GLY A 9 2.33 -9.51 7.75
CA GLY A 9 2.06 -10.88 8.23
C GLY A 9 1.07 -10.95 9.40
N MET A 10 0.69 -9.82 10.00
CA MET A 10 -0.39 -9.73 10.99
C MET A 10 -1.58 -8.91 10.49
N THR A 11 -1.34 -7.89 9.68
CA THR A 11 -2.36 -7.01 9.13
C THR A 11 -2.07 -6.71 7.66
N ASP A 12 -3.13 -6.65 6.88
CA ASP A 12 -3.08 -6.27 5.47
C ASP A 12 -3.63 -4.85 5.28
N PHE A 13 -2.99 -4.10 4.39
CA PHE A 13 -3.31 -2.72 4.06
C PHE A 13 -3.53 -2.58 2.56
N ASP A 14 -4.74 -2.19 2.18
CA ASP A 14 -5.06 -1.72 0.83
C ASP A 14 -4.99 -0.19 0.82
N VAL A 15 -3.95 0.36 0.18
CA VAL A 15 -3.59 1.76 0.32
C VAL A 15 -3.13 2.41 -0.99
N TYR A 16 -3.31 3.71 -1.09
CA TYR A 16 -2.70 4.56 -2.10
C TYR A 16 -1.42 5.20 -1.56
N VAL A 17 -0.33 5.06 -2.30
CA VAL A 17 0.98 5.62 -1.97
C VAL A 17 1.38 6.65 -3.03
N ALA A 18 2.16 7.66 -2.65
CA ALA A 18 2.74 8.60 -3.61
C ALA A 18 3.68 7.87 -4.59
N ASP A 19 3.69 8.27 -5.86
CA ASP A 19 4.43 7.55 -6.91
C ASP A 19 5.97 7.63 -6.74
N ASP A 20 6.45 8.62 -5.98
CA ASP A 20 7.86 8.82 -5.64
C ASP A 20 8.25 8.32 -4.25
N ALA A 21 7.32 7.65 -3.53
CA ALA A 21 7.60 7.17 -2.19
C ALA A 21 8.71 6.11 -2.19
N ASP A 22 9.60 6.21 -1.20
CA ASP A 22 10.59 5.18 -0.90
C ASP A 22 9.91 4.04 -0.12
N LEU A 23 9.53 2.99 -0.86
CA LEU A 23 8.81 1.84 -0.30
C LEU A 23 9.66 0.96 0.61
N ASP A 24 10.98 1.09 0.59
CA ASP A 24 11.88 0.39 1.52
C ASP A 24 12.05 1.17 2.84
N GLY A 25 11.69 2.46 2.85
CA GLY A 25 11.78 3.36 3.99
C GLY A 25 10.51 3.44 4.85
N THR A 26 10.32 4.57 5.52
CA THR A 26 9.05 4.91 6.17
C THR A 26 8.31 5.91 5.29
N PHE A 27 7.07 5.62 4.93
CA PHE A 27 6.25 6.45 4.03
C PHE A 27 4.81 6.59 4.53
N ASP A 28 4.14 7.64 4.06
CA ASP A 28 2.72 7.86 4.29
C ASP A 28 1.90 7.25 3.15
N ALA A 29 0.77 6.66 3.50
CA ALA A 29 -0.20 6.09 2.57
C ALA A 29 -1.62 6.49 2.97
N ILE A 30 -2.57 6.31 2.06
CA ILE A 30 -3.99 6.61 2.27
C ILE A 30 -4.77 5.30 2.18
N CYS A 31 -5.54 4.95 3.20
CA CYS A 31 -6.42 3.78 3.19
C CYS A 31 -7.40 3.86 2.02
N ALA A 32 -7.52 2.78 1.25
CA ALA A 32 -8.42 2.73 0.10
C ALA A 32 -9.90 2.68 0.50
N GLU A 33 -10.24 2.19 1.70
CA GLU A 33 -11.61 2.03 2.18
C GLU A 33 -12.21 3.35 2.70
N ASP A 34 -11.51 4.02 3.60
CA ASP A 34 -12.01 5.18 4.36
C ASP A 34 -11.27 6.50 4.08
N GLY A 35 -10.13 6.44 3.38
CA GLY A 35 -9.32 7.61 3.05
C GLY A 35 -8.45 8.15 4.20
N GLU A 36 -8.34 7.43 5.31
CA GLU A 36 -7.49 7.81 6.44
C GLU A 36 -6.00 7.68 6.09
N ARG A 37 -5.18 8.55 6.70
CA ARG A 37 -3.73 8.51 6.54
C ARG A 37 -3.14 7.45 7.46
N VAL A 38 -2.34 6.56 6.89
CA VAL A 38 -1.55 5.57 7.63
C VAL A 38 -0.07 5.79 7.34
N ARG A 39 0.76 5.57 8.36
CA ARG A 39 2.22 5.62 8.22
C ARG A 39 2.77 4.20 8.27
N ILE A 40 3.49 3.81 7.23
CA ILE A 40 3.97 2.44 7.02
C ILE A 40 5.49 2.42 7.10
N ASN A 41 6.04 1.39 7.75
CA ASN A 41 7.46 1.08 7.75
C ASN A 41 7.70 -0.04 6.73
N GLY A 42 8.13 0.30 5.52
CA GLY A 42 8.30 -0.64 4.42
C GLY A 42 9.25 -1.81 4.73
N TRP A 43 10.34 -1.55 5.46
CA TRP A 43 11.26 -2.58 5.94
C TRP A 43 10.67 -3.58 6.95
N GLN A 44 9.49 -3.30 7.51
CA GLN A 44 8.73 -4.23 8.36
C GLN A 44 7.64 -4.97 7.59
N ALA A 45 7.34 -4.57 6.35
CA ALA A 45 6.39 -5.28 5.52
C ALA A 45 6.99 -6.62 5.07
N GLU A 46 6.17 -7.66 5.12
CA GLU A 46 6.47 -8.96 4.54
C GLU A 46 6.27 -8.93 3.02
N THR A 47 5.20 -8.27 2.56
CA THR A 47 4.92 -8.07 1.13
C THR A 47 4.47 -6.64 0.83
N ILE A 48 4.87 -6.14 -0.35
CA ILE A 48 4.41 -4.88 -0.94
C ILE A 48 4.09 -5.17 -2.40
N GLU A 49 2.81 -5.30 -2.72
CA GLU A 49 2.32 -5.69 -4.04
C GLU A 49 1.60 -4.53 -4.70
N LYS A 50 2.08 -4.11 -5.87
CA LYS A 50 1.42 -3.08 -6.66
C LYS A 50 0.15 -3.66 -7.26
N ILE A 51 -0.98 -2.96 -7.12
CA ILE A 51 -2.22 -3.32 -7.80
C ILE A 51 -2.27 -2.57 -9.13
N ASP A 52 -2.20 -3.31 -10.23
CA ASP A 52 -2.41 -2.75 -11.56
C ASP A 52 -3.91 -2.74 -11.92
N ASP A 53 -4.36 -1.72 -12.67
CA ASP A 53 -5.75 -1.56 -13.12
C ASP A 53 -6.37 -2.81 -13.78
N ALA A 54 -5.54 -3.69 -14.35
CA ALA A 54 -5.99 -4.95 -14.95
C ALA A 54 -6.57 -5.93 -13.91
N GLN A 55 -6.10 -5.90 -12.66
CA GLN A 55 -6.60 -6.77 -11.59
C GLN A 55 -7.91 -6.24 -10.97
N LEU A 56 -8.23 -4.96 -11.15
CA LEU A 56 -9.48 -4.34 -10.71
C LEU A 56 -10.65 -4.60 -11.67
N ALA A 57 -10.37 -5.01 -12.91
CA ALA A 57 -11.37 -5.31 -13.93
C ALA A 57 -11.91 -6.75 -13.89
N GLU A 58 -11.31 -7.62 -13.07
CA GLU A 58 -11.66 -9.05 -12.97
C GLU A 58 -12.36 -9.42 -11.65
N ALA A 59 -12.81 -8.43 -10.85
CA ALA A 59 -13.52 -8.61 -9.58
C ALA A 59 -15.01 -8.21 -9.67
#